data_AF-A0A9X3JKY8-F1
#
_entry.id   AF-A0A9X3JKY8-F1
#
_cell.length_a   1.000
_cell.length_b   1.000
_cell.length_c   1.000
_cell.angle_alpha   90.00
_cell.angle_beta   90.00
_cell.angle_gamma   90.00
#
_symmetry.space_group_name_H-M   'P 1'
#
loop_
_entity.id
_entity.type
_entity.pdbx_description
1 polymer ?
#
loop_
_entity_poly.entity_id
_entity_poly.type
_entity_poly.pdbx_seq_one_letter_code
_entity_poly.pdbx_strand_id
1 'polypeptide(L)'
;MPPSRFVSSRKSASATRRAIGGGRSRWLALAIAFGCLVPVATTVTDAAEPEASAPGLALASTQVEVVAAAATRTPLSWKPPAGYANYPVTKVTATTSLTTVSGRGGDVLIKLPTDRAVGPITIADCRNAVIIGGSIKALPSAKVAGHDQRAIYVRNCTGTVHIEGVHINGAVSGAQTDGIAANAPKAVLQIQNVRVDGLRGGSRGNHSDVFQPWGGLREYRIDRLTGSSNFQGLHVFENTGPIGRGTIRNTNIVGTNDGTVDKGGYYLWTDCNDDYPLALDGVYVNPRPGRPFGQSVWPSVTHKQCAAKVANGVATWPKDSSISGSVKQGRPSSGDFVPAGSVGQRYTSPGYR
;
A
#
# COMPACT_ATOMS: atom_id res chain seq x y z
N MET A 1 45.08 30.58 43.74
CA MET A 1 44.84 31.12 42.38
C MET A 1 44.59 29.96 41.43
N PRO A 2 43.36 29.69 40.99
CA PRO A 2 43.05 28.67 40.00
C PRO A 2 42.86 29.27 38.59
N PRO A 3 43.16 28.54 37.50
CA PRO A 3 42.89 29.02 36.16
C PRO A 3 41.45 28.74 35.70
N SER A 4 41.10 29.48 34.66
CA SER A 4 39.79 29.84 34.15
C SER A 4 39.10 28.82 33.23
N ARG A 5 37.77 28.75 33.40
CA ARG A 5 36.68 28.73 32.39
C ARG A 5 36.92 28.11 31.00
N PHE A 6 36.06 27.15 30.65
CA PHE A 6 35.32 27.15 29.37
C PHE A 6 33.89 26.64 29.62
N VAL A 7 32.90 27.53 29.45
CA VAL A 7 31.47 27.20 29.47
C VAL A 7 30.96 27.40 28.04
N SER A 8 30.53 26.33 27.40
CA SER A 8 29.88 26.36 26.09
C SER A 8 28.38 26.60 26.29
N SER A 9 27.89 27.78 25.88
CA SER A 9 26.46 28.09 25.83
C SER A 9 25.90 27.74 24.45
N ARG A 10 25.14 26.64 24.35
CA ARG A 10 24.27 26.42 23.19
C ARG A 10 22.97 27.20 23.40
N LYS A 11 22.76 28.22 22.57
CA LYS A 11 21.49 28.93 22.43
C LYS A 11 20.44 27.98 21.84
N SER A 12 19.37 27.72 22.60
CA SER A 12 18.12 27.15 22.07
C SER A 12 17.42 28.21 21.20
N ALA A 13 17.25 27.92 19.93
CA ALA A 13 16.38 28.70 19.05
C ALA A 13 14.92 28.26 19.30
N SER A 14 14.12 29.19 19.81
CA SER A 14 12.67 29.08 19.94
C SER A 14 12.03 29.11 18.55
N ALA A 15 11.36 28.03 18.16
CA ALA A 15 10.59 27.96 16.92
C ALA A 15 9.16 28.46 17.19
N THR A 16 8.91 29.71 16.79
CA THR A 16 7.58 30.32 16.77
C THR A 16 6.71 29.58 15.75
N ARG A 17 5.70 28.83 16.21
CA ARG A 17 4.65 28.26 15.36
C ARG A 17 3.77 29.39 14.83
N ARG A 18 3.87 29.68 13.52
CA ARG A 18 2.85 30.43 12.78
C ARG A 18 1.79 29.46 12.31
N ALA A 19 0.56 29.64 12.79
CA ALA A 19 -0.62 29.03 12.21
C ALA A 19 -0.85 29.68 10.83
N ILE A 20 -0.79 28.87 9.76
CA ILE A 20 -1.23 29.29 8.42
C ILE A 20 -2.64 28.74 8.22
N GLY A 21 -3.59 29.68 8.14
CA GLY A 21 -4.99 29.42 7.86
C GLY A 21 -5.22 28.88 6.45
N GLY A 22 -6.36 28.22 6.28
CA GLY A 22 -6.75 27.51 5.08
C GLY A 22 -6.72 28.36 3.81
N GLY A 23 -5.89 27.92 2.86
CA GLY A 23 -5.94 28.34 1.48
C GLY A 23 -6.67 27.28 0.65
N ARG A 24 -7.87 27.61 0.19
CA ARG A 24 -8.58 26.86 -0.86
C ARG A 24 -7.77 26.95 -2.15
N SER A 25 -7.13 25.86 -2.56
CA SER A 25 -6.51 25.74 -3.87
C SER A 25 -7.59 25.62 -4.95
N ARG A 26 -7.91 26.75 -5.59
CA ARG A 26 -8.65 26.82 -6.85
C ARG A 26 -7.75 26.31 -7.98
N TRP A 27 -8.08 25.15 -8.54
CA TRP A 27 -7.49 24.70 -9.80
C TRP A 27 -8.19 25.39 -10.96
N LEU A 28 -7.44 26.18 -11.74
CA LEU A 28 -7.88 26.73 -13.01
C LEU A 28 -7.96 25.59 -14.03
N ALA A 29 -9.16 25.30 -14.53
CA ALA A 29 -9.38 24.39 -15.64
C ALA A 29 -9.10 25.13 -16.97
N LEU A 30 -8.10 24.67 -17.71
CA LEU A 30 -7.88 25.06 -19.10
C LEU A 30 -8.78 24.18 -19.98
N ALA A 31 -9.88 24.74 -20.48
CA ALA A 31 -10.76 24.09 -21.44
C ALA A 31 -10.18 24.24 -22.85
N ILE A 32 -9.79 23.12 -23.47
CA ILE A 32 -9.51 23.06 -24.91
C ILE A 32 -10.76 22.49 -25.57
N ALA A 33 -11.44 23.33 -26.35
CA ALA A 33 -12.53 22.93 -27.22
C ALA A 33 -11.95 22.24 -28.46
N PHE A 34 -12.30 20.97 -28.68
CA PHE A 34 -12.18 20.34 -29.99
C PHE A 34 -13.59 20.09 -30.54
N GLY A 35 -13.83 20.66 -31.72
CA GLY A 35 -15.08 20.57 -32.45
C GLY A 35 -15.17 19.36 -33.37
N CYS A 36 -16.40 19.16 -33.83
CA CYS A 36 -16.89 18.36 -34.94
C CYS A 36 -16.79 16.84 -34.84
N LEU A 37 -17.89 16.26 -34.35
CA LEU A 37 -18.38 14.93 -34.73
C LEU A 37 -18.94 14.98 -36.17
N VAL A 38 -18.50 14.06 -37.02
CA VAL A 38 -19.20 13.68 -38.26
C VAL A 38 -19.81 12.30 -38.01
N PRO A 39 -21.11 12.08 -38.28
CA PRO A 39 -21.69 10.74 -38.23
C PRO A 39 -21.34 9.97 -39.51
N VAL A 40 -20.61 8.86 -39.38
CA VAL A 40 -20.52 7.85 -40.44
C VAL A 40 -21.58 6.80 -40.14
N ALA A 41 -22.65 6.80 -40.94
CA ALA A 41 -23.57 5.69 -41.02
C ALA A 41 -22.87 4.53 -41.73
N THR A 42 -22.81 3.36 -41.09
CA THR A 42 -22.50 2.10 -41.77
C THR A 42 -23.69 1.17 -41.66
N THR A 43 -24.17 0.81 -42.84
CA THR A 43 -25.27 -0.11 -43.13
C THR A 43 -24.89 -1.57 -42.81
N VAL A 44 -25.94 -2.30 -42.48
CA VAL A 44 -26.04 -3.72 -42.14
C VAL A 44 -25.59 -4.63 -43.28
N THR A 45 -24.92 -5.74 -42.97
CA THR A 45 -25.00 -6.95 -43.79
C THR A 45 -24.87 -8.22 -42.95
N ASP A 46 -25.89 -9.06 -43.13
CA ASP A 46 -26.02 -10.51 -43.02
C ASP A 46 -25.73 -11.28 -41.74
N ALA A 47 -26.83 -11.88 -41.28
CA ALA A 47 -26.92 -13.03 -40.40
C ALA A 47 -26.37 -14.27 -41.12
N ALA A 48 -25.39 -14.92 -40.49
CA ALA A 48 -25.04 -16.30 -40.78
C ALA A 48 -25.79 -17.24 -39.82
N GLU A 49 -26.38 -18.25 -40.44
CA GLU A 49 -27.15 -19.38 -39.94
C GLU A 49 -26.38 -20.23 -38.90
N PRO A 50 -27.02 -20.73 -37.82
CA PRO A 50 -26.33 -21.56 -36.84
C PRO A 50 -26.23 -23.02 -37.33
N GLU A 51 -25.00 -23.45 -37.57
CA GLU A 51 -24.64 -24.85 -37.87
C GLU A 51 -24.88 -25.76 -36.65
N ALA A 52 -25.41 -26.95 -36.91
CA ALA A 52 -25.84 -27.93 -35.91
C ALA A 52 -24.68 -28.45 -35.05
N SER A 53 -24.86 -28.42 -33.73
CA SER A 53 -23.90 -28.94 -32.74
C SER A 53 -23.87 -30.47 -32.72
N ALA A 54 -22.70 -31.05 -32.99
CA ALA A 54 -22.43 -32.47 -32.79
C ALA A 54 -22.30 -32.82 -31.29
N PRO A 55 -22.72 -34.02 -30.85
CA PRO A 55 -22.55 -34.48 -29.47
C PRO A 55 -21.12 -34.96 -29.24
N GLY A 56 -20.27 -34.10 -28.66
CA GLY A 56 -18.87 -34.39 -28.35
C GLY A 56 -18.61 -34.73 -26.88
N LEU A 57 -18.48 -36.03 -26.61
CA LEU A 57 -17.69 -36.72 -25.56
C LEU A 57 -17.35 -35.94 -24.27
N ALA A 58 -17.95 -36.39 -23.16
CA ALA A 58 -17.56 -36.03 -21.80
C ALA A 58 -16.12 -36.48 -21.50
N LEU A 59 -15.18 -35.52 -21.45
CA LEU A 59 -13.84 -35.75 -20.93
C LEU A 59 -13.91 -35.88 -19.41
N ALA A 60 -13.53 -37.05 -18.91
CA ALA A 60 -13.35 -37.30 -17.49
C ALA A 60 -12.38 -36.26 -16.90
N SER A 61 -12.90 -35.44 -16.00
CA SER A 61 -12.13 -34.44 -15.26
C SER A 61 -11.19 -35.16 -14.30
N THR A 62 -9.94 -35.34 -14.70
CA THR A 62 -8.86 -35.80 -13.82
C THR A 62 -8.68 -34.73 -12.75
N GLN A 63 -9.20 -34.98 -11.54
CA GLN A 63 -8.89 -34.16 -10.39
C GLN A 63 -7.39 -34.28 -10.12
N VAL A 64 -6.64 -33.27 -10.55
CA VAL A 64 -5.24 -33.11 -10.15
C VAL A 64 -5.29 -32.78 -8.66
N GLU A 65 -5.08 -33.80 -7.85
CA GLU A 65 -4.84 -33.67 -6.42
C GLU A 65 -3.57 -32.82 -6.26
N VAL A 66 -3.76 -31.52 -6.05
CA VAL A 66 -2.67 -30.60 -5.74
C VAL A 66 -2.18 -30.99 -4.35
N VAL A 67 -1.22 -31.91 -4.31
CA VAL A 67 -0.44 -32.19 -3.11
C VAL A 67 0.28 -30.89 -2.78
N ALA A 68 -0.33 -30.11 -1.91
CA ALA A 68 0.22 -28.89 -1.37
C ALA A 68 1.45 -29.27 -0.55
N ALA A 69 2.60 -29.35 -1.23
CA ALA A 69 3.89 -29.51 -0.58
C ALA A 69 3.97 -28.46 0.53
N ALA A 70 4.08 -28.93 1.76
CA ALA A 70 4.28 -28.11 2.93
C ALA A 70 5.66 -27.44 2.82
N ALA A 71 5.76 -26.40 2.00
CA ALA A 71 6.93 -25.57 1.90
C ALA A 71 7.21 -25.04 3.30
N THR A 72 8.37 -25.39 3.84
CA THR A 72 8.86 -24.87 5.12
C THR A 72 8.80 -23.35 5.06
N ARG A 73 7.81 -22.77 5.74
CA ARG A 73 7.57 -21.33 5.68
C ARG A 73 8.77 -20.63 6.31
N THR A 74 9.50 -19.84 5.53
CA THR A 74 10.65 -19.09 6.03
C THR A 74 10.20 -18.14 7.16
N PRO A 75 10.91 -18.09 8.30
CA PRO A 75 10.60 -17.14 9.37
C PRO A 75 10.51 -15.69 8.88
N LEU A 76 9.68 -14.88 9.55
CA LEU A 76 9.51 -13.45 9.25
C LEU A 76 10.61 -12.59 9.86
N SER A 77 10.77 -11.39 9.29
CA SER A 77 11.86 -10.46 9.62
C SER A 77 11.73 -9.77 10.97
N TRP A 78 10.52 -9.40 11.38
CA TRP A 78 10.28 -8.62 12.61
C TRP A 78 9.28 -9.32 13.51
N LYS A 79 9.63 -9.46 14.79
CA LYS A 79 8.72 -9.92 15.85
C LYS A 79 7.71 -8.83 16.19
N PRO A 80 6.46 -9.17 16.54
CA PRO A 80 5.56 -8.22 17.19
C PRO A 80 6.18 -7.74 18.51
N PRO A 81 5.69 -6.62 19.07
CA PRO A 81 6.11 -6.14 20.38
C PRO A 81 6.09 -7.24 21.45
N ALA A 82 7.11 -7.26 22.32
CA ALA A 82 7.21 -8.23 23.39
C ALA A 82 5.96 -8.18 24.29
N GLY A 83 5.45 -9.36 24.67
CA GLY A 83 4.28 -9.48 25.53
C GLY A 83 2.93 -9.17 24.85
N TYR A 84 2.88 -9.01 23.51
CA TYR A 84 1.63 -8.65 22.81
C TYR A 84 0.45 -9.59 23.08
N ALA A 85 0.73 -10.86 23.39
CA ALA A 85 -0.29 -11.85 23.74
C ALA A 85 -1.10 -11.46 24.99
N ASN A 86 -0.54 -10.61 25.85
CA ASN A 86 -1.17 -10.11 27.08
C ASN A 86 -1.85 -8.74 26.89
N TYR A 87 -1.86 -8.17 25.68
CA TYR A 87 -2.52 -6.89 25.43
C TYR A 87 -4.04 -7.02 25.56
N PRO A 88 -4.74 -5.94 25.98
CA PRO A 88 -6.19 -5.86 25.88
C PRO A 88 -6.67 -6.21 24.47
N VAL A 89 -7.62 -7.13 24.38
CA VAL A 89 -8.13 -7.64 23.10
C VAL A 89 -9.33 -6.85 22.63
N THR A 90 -9.27 -6.32 21.41
CA THR A 90 -10.44 -5.78 20.70
C THR A 90 -10.80 -6.71 19.56
N LYS A 91 -12.01 -7.31 19.62
CA LYS A 91 -12.57 -8.12 18.53
C LYS A 91 -13.26 -7.18 17.54
N VAL A 92 -12.87 -7.25 16.26
CA VAL A 92 -13.54 -6.52 15.19
C VAL A 92 -14.49 -7.49 14.49
N THR A 93 -15.78 -7.19 14.47
CA THR A 93 -16.80 -8.11 13.91
C THR A 93 -17.64 -7.48 12.81
N ALA A 94 -17.65 -6.15 12.71
CA ALA A 94 -18.46 -5.43 11.74
C ALA A 94 -17.98 -5.73 10.31
N THR A 95 -18.91 -6.06 9.43
CA THR A 95 -18.63 -6.43 8.02
C THR A 95 -19.05 -5.35 7.03
N THR A 96 -19.87 -4.40 7.46
CA THR A 96 -20.52 -3.39 6.62
C THR A 96 -20.22 -1.94 7.04
N SER A 97 -19.33 -1.75 8.02
CA SER A 97 -18.96 -0.42 8.52
C SER A 97 -17.47 -0.33 8.86
N LEU A 98 -16.98 0.91 8.95
CA LEU A 98 -15.65 1.23 9.49
C LEU A 98 -15.66 1.00 11.00
N THR A 99 -14.70 0.22 11.51
CA THR A 99 -14.49 0.06 12.95
C THR A 99 -13.29 0.87 13.42
N THR A 100 -13.46 1.68 14.47
CA THR A 100 -12.31 2.31 15.15
C THR A 100 -11.89 1.46 16.34
N VAL A 101 -10.64 1.00 16.32
CA VAL A 101 -9.98 0.30 17.43
C VAL A 101 -9.03 1.28 18.11
N SER A 102 -9.39 1.75 19.30
CA SER A 102 -8.55 2.66 20.09
C SER A 102 -7.73 1.90 21.13
N GLY A 103 -6.43 2.18 21.21
CA GLY A 103 -5.56 1.70 22.29
C GLY A 103 -5.67 2.54 23.57
N ARG A 104 -6.36 3.69 23.54
CA ARG A 104 -6.48 4.66 24.65
C ARG A 104 -5.12 5.06 25.25
N GLY A 105 -4.12 5.25 24.38
CA GLY A 105 -2.72 5.52 24.72
C GLY A 105 -1.93 4.28 25.15
N GLY A 106 -2.59 3.14 25.37
CA GLY A 106 -1.98 1.87 25.76
C GLY A 106 -1.80 0.90 24.59
N ASP A 107 -1.64 -0.38 24.92
CA ASP A 107 -1.44 -1.43 23.93
C ASP A 107 -2.77 -2.11 23.56
N VAL A 108 -2.89 -2.64 22.34
CA VAL A 108 -4.09 -3.36 21.89
C VAL A 108 -3.73 -4.56 21.00
N LEU A 109 -4.36 -5.70 21.24
CA LEU A 109 -4.38 -6.84 20.34
C LEU A 109 -5.70 -6.86 19.57
N ILE A 110 -5.63 -6.69 18.25
CA ILE A 110 -6.79 -6.67 17.36
C ILE A 110 -7.01 -8.09 16.86
N LYS A 111 -8.19 -8.65 17.14
CA LYS A 111 -8.58 -9.97 16.64
C LYS A 111 -9.65 -9.83 15.56
N LEU A 112 -9.29 -10.24 14.36
CA LEU A 112 -10.23 -10.42 13.25
C LEU A 112 -10.81 -11.85 13.29
N PRO A 113 -12.04 -12.06 12.80
CA PRO A 113 -12.63 -13.38 12.67
C PRO A 113 -11.86 -14.24 11.65
N THR A 114 -11.87 -15.54 11.86
CA THR A 114 -11.23 -16.56 11.01
C THR A 114 -12.21 -17.20 10.01
N ASP A 115 -13.48 -16.80 10.02
CA ASP A 115 -14.55 -17.36 9.21
C ASP A 115 -15.11 -16.38 8.17
N ARG A 116 -14.76 -15.09 8.26
CA ARG A 116 -15.24 -14.03 7.35
C ARG A 116 -14.30 -12.84 7.27
N ALA A 117 -14.49 -12.02 6.24
CA ALA A 117 -13.83 -10.71 6.17
C ALA A 117 -14.63 -9.68 6.97
N VAL A 118 -13.94 -8.73 7.60
CA VAL A 118 -14.54 -7.55 8.24
C VAL A 118 -14.49 -6.33 7.31
N GLY A 119 -15.21 -5.27 7.69
CA GLY A 119 -15.06 -3.97 7.06
C GLY A 119 -13.73 -3.30 7.43
N PRO A 120 -13.45 -2.12 6.89
CA PRO A 120 -12.24 -1.37 7.18
C PRO A 120 -12.05 -1.05 8.65
N ILE A 121 -10.80 -0.83 9.05
CA ILE A 121 -10.44 -0.49 10.44
C ILE A 121 -9.58 0.77 10.53
N THR A 122 -9.84 1.58 11.55
CA THR A 122 -8.91 2.61 12.03
C THR A 122 -8.28 2.14 13.33
N ILE A 123 -6.96 2.04 13.37
CA ILE A 123 -6.16 1.75 14.56
C ILE A 123 -5.71 3.11 15.13
N ALA A 124 -6.21 3.48 16.30
CA ALA A 124 -6.05 4.84 16.82
C ALA A 124 -5.48 4.88 18.24
N ASP A 125 -4.81 5.98 18.53
CA ASP A 125 -4.48 6.43 19.89
C ASP A 125 -3.86 5.29 20.71
N CYS A 126 -2.73 4.74 20.25
CA CYS A 126 -2.12 3.56 20.83
C CYS A 126 -0.63 3.76 21.14
N ARG A 127 -0.11 3.06 22.13
CA ARG A 127 1.33 2.81 22.24
C ARG A 127 1.68 1.71 21.25
N ASN A 128 1.25 0.47 21.48
CA ASN A 128 1.42 -0.61 20.52
C ASN A 128 0.08 -1.13 20.02
N ALA A 129 0.05 -1.64 18.78
CA ALA A 129 -1.09 -2.38 18.26
C ALA A 129 -0.59 -3.60 17.48
N VAL A 130 -1.27 -4.73 17.63
CA VAL A 130 -0.93 -5.97 16.91
C VAL A 130 -2.17 -6.53 16.23
N ILE A 131 -2.03 -6.85 14.95
CA ILE A 131 -2.98 -7.63 14.17
C ILE A 131 -2.21 -8.74 13.45
N ILE A 132 -2.61 -10.00 13.67
CA ILE A 132 -2.02 -11.18 13.05
C ILE A 132 -3.15 -11.99 12.44
N GLY A 133 -3.14 -12.13 11.11
CA GLY A 133 -4.17 -12.83 10.37
C GLY A 133 -5.47 -12.05 10.19
N GLY A 134 -6.39 -12.68 9.47
CA GLY A 134 -7.72 -12.14 9.17
C GLY A 134 -7.80 -11.42 7.83
N SER A 135 -9.04 -11.21 7.39
CA SER A 135 -9.34 -10.59 6.09
C SER A 135 -10.14 -9.31 6.28
N ILE A 136 -9.82 -8.29 5.50
CA ILE A 136 -10.52 -7.00 5.43
C ILE A 136 -11.06 -6.83 4.02
N LYS A 137 -12.32 -6.42 3.91
CA LYS A 137 -12.97 -6.07 2.65
C LYS A 137 -13.15 -4.56 2.59
N ALA A 138 -12.70 -3.94 1.51
CA ALA A 138 -12.98 -2.54 1.22
C ALA A 138 -14.49 -2.27 1.16
N LEU A 139 -14.92 -1.08 1.56
CA LEU A 139 -16.33 -0.71 1.52
C LEU A 139 -16.49 0.71 0.97
N PRO A 140 -17.31 0.93 -0.09
CA PRO A 140 -17.56 2.26 -0.66
C PRO A 140 -18.13 3.27 0.36
N SER A 141 -18.86 2.76 1.36
CA SER A 141 -19.50 3.55 2.41
C SER A 141 -18.56 3.87 3.59
N ALA A 142 -17.45 3.16 3.74
CA ALA A 142 -16.57 3.29 4.89
C ALA A 142 -15.57 4.43 4.69
N LYS A 143 -16.02 5.65 5.02
CA LYS A 143 -15.21 6.87 4.87
C LYS A 143 -14.60 7.32 6.20
N VAL A 144 -13.29 7.52 6.21
CA VAL A 144 -12.55 8.26 7.25
C VAL A 144 -12.81 9.75 7.04
N ALA A 145 -13.23 10.45 8.09
CA ALA A 145 -13.58 11.88 8.08
C ALA A 145 -14.58 12.28 6.97
N GLY A 146 -15.40 11.35 6.49
CA GLY A 146 -16.46 11.60 5.51
C GLY A 146 -16.04 11.64 4.04
N HIS A 147 -14.74 11.53 3.72
CA HIS A 147 -14.26 11.64 2.34
C HIS A 147 -13.29 10.52 1.92
N ASP A 148 -12.34 10.11 2.76
CA ASP A 148 -11.32 9.13 2.38
C ASP A 148 -11.74 7.70 2.66
N GLN A 149 -11.39 6.72 1.82
CA GLN A 149 -11.53 5.29 2.17
C GLN A 149 -10.14 4.66 2.34
N ARG A 150 -9.98 3.89 3.41
CA ARG A 150 -8.74 3.22 3.78
C ARG A 150 -9.12 1.88 4.39
N ALA A 151 -8.55 0.76 3.91
CA ALA A 151 -8.85 -0.54 4.49
C ALA A 151 -8.26 -0.68 5.90
N ILE A 152 -7.03 -0.21 6.10
CA ILE A 152 -6.41 0.00 7.41
C ILE A 152 -5.88 1.43 7.50
N TYR A 153 -6.30 2.17 8.52
CA TYR A 153 -5.77 3.49 8.82
C TYR A 153 -5.13 3.53 10.22
N VAL A 154 -3.84 3.81 10.29
CA VAL A 154 -3.10 3.95 11.56
C VAL A 154 -2.99 5.42 11.93
N ARG A 155 -3.49 5.84 13.08
CA ARG A 155 -3.42 7.24 13.51
C ARG A 155 -3.02 7.40 14.98
N ASN A 156 -2.26 8.45 15.29
CA ASN A 156 -1.92 8.83 16.66
C ASN A 156 -1.28 7.71 17.51
N CYS A 157 -0.62 6.73 16.89
CA CYS A 157 0.15 5.73 17.62
C CYS A 157 1.59 6.19 17.87
N THR A 158 2.25 5.65 18.90
CA THR A 158 3.57 6.13 19.38
C THR A 158 4.65 5.06 19.52
N GLY A 159 4.27 3.80 19.69
CA GLY A 159 5.14 2.63 19.76
C GLY A 159 5.18 1.90 18.43
N THR A 160 4.91 0.60 18.43
CA THR A 160 4.92 -0.24 17.23
C THR A 160 3.51 -0.70 16.88
N VAL A 161 3.11 -0.46 15.63
CA VAL A 161 1.92 -1.08 15.03
C VAL A 161 2.41 -2.21 14.14
N HIS A 162 2.04 -3.45 14.47
CA HIS A 162 2.47 -4.66 13.78
C HIS A 162 1.28 -5.28 13.04
N ILE A 163 1.39 -5.38 11.72
CA ILE A 163 0.40 -5.94 10.81
C ILE A 163 1.02 -7.14 10.11
N GLU A 164 0.51 -8.32 10.39
CA GLU A 164 1.04 -9.57 9.85
C GLU A 164 -0.05 -10.45 9.26
N GLY A 165 0.19 -11.05 8.08
CA GLY A 165 -0.68 -12.12 7.59
C GLY A 165 -2.09 -11.68 7.22
N VAL A 166 -2.30 -10.38 7.00
CA VAL A 166 -3.61 -9.81 6.68
C VAL A 166 -3.84 -9.85 5.17
N HIS A 167 -5.06 -10.24 4.78
CA HIS A 167 -5.54 -10.09 3.41
C HIS A 167 -6.48 -8.89 3.30
N ILE A 168 -6.23 -8.00 2.35
CA ILE A 168 -7.08 -6.85 2.03
C ILE A 168 -7.67 -7.03 0.64
N ASN A 169 -8.98 -7.18 0.56
CA ASN A 169 -9.71 -7.21 -0.71
C ASN A 169 -10.22 -5.80 -1.07
N GLY A 170 -9.50 -5.16 -1.99
CA GLY A 170 -9.83 -3.89 -2.60
C GLY A 170 -10.74 -3.98 -3.84
N ALA A 171 -10.91 -5.18 -4.40
CA ALA A 171 -11.65 -5.45 -5.64
C ALA A 171 -13.18 -5.39 -5.44
N VAL A 172 -13.65 -4.33 -4.78
CA VAL A 172 -15.05 -4.12 -4.42
C VAL A 172 -15.62 -3.03 -5.33
N SER A 173 -16.79 -3.29 -5.92
CA SER A 173 -17.45 -2.32 -6.79
C SER A 173 -17.77 -1.03 -6.04
N GLY A 174 -17.45 0.12 -6.65
CA GLY A 174 -17.64 1.44 -6.07
C GLY A 174 -16.66 1.84 -4.95
N ALA A 175 -15.79 0.93 -4.50
CA ALA A 175 -14.81 1.25 -3.48
C ALA A 175 -13.62 1.98 -4.11
N GLN A 176 -13.22 3.08 -3.51
CA GLN A 176 -12.00 3.80 -3.88
C GLN A 176 -11.15 3.94 -2.63
N THR A 177 -10.28 2.97 -2.37
CA THR A 177 -9.62 2.83 -1.06
C THR A 177 -8.13 2.65 -1.18
N ASP A 178 -7.40 3.22 -0.24
CA ASP A 178 -6.03 2.81 0.04
C ASP A 178 -6.04 1.48 0.80
N GLY A 179 -5.00 0.68 0.65
CA GLY A 179 -4.79 -0.54 1.41
C GLY A 179 -4.45 -0.21 2.86
N ILE A 180 -3.23 0.31 3.07
CA ILE A 180 -2.74 0.70 4.39
C ILE A 180 -2.27 2.15 4.34
N ALA A 181 -2.86 3.01 5.16
CA ALA A 181 -2.40 4.38 5.32
C ALA A 181 -2.07 4.73 6.77
N ALA A 182 -1.20 5.70 6.97
CA ALA A 182 -0.76 6.11 8.31
C ALA A 182 -0.67 7.64 8.49
N ASN A 183 -1.01 8.09 9.70
CA ASN A 183 -0.78 9.41 10.25
C ASN A 183 -0.36 9.26 11.72
N ALA A 184 0.86 8.78 11.92
CA ALA A 184 1.38 8.44 13.23
C ALA A 184 2.89 8.73 13.26
N PRO A 185 3.32 10.00 13.20
CA PRO A 185 4.74 10.38 13.03
C PRO A 185 5.65 9.93 14.18
N LYS A 186 5.08 9.41 15.28
CA LYS A 186 5.82 8.84 16.40
C LYS A 186 5.92 7.31 16.34
N ALA A 187 5.12 6.63 15.52
CA ALA A 187 5.04 5.17 15.48
C ALA A 187 6.06 4.52 14.54
N VAL A 188 6.43 3.28 14.85
CA VAL A 188 6.99 2.32 13.90
C VAL A 188 5.83 1.49 13.34
N LEU A 189 5.69 1.43 12.02
CA LEU A 189 4.72 0.54 11.36
C LEU A 189 5.46 -0.65 10.74
N GLN A 190 5.14 -1.86 11.18
CA GLN A 190 5.64 -3.11 10.64
C GLN A 190 4.55 -3.79 9.83
N ILE A 191 4.80 -4.05 8.55
CA ILE A 191 3.91 -4.73 7.63
C ILE A 191 4.63 -5.97 7.12
N GLN A 192 4.12 -7.15 7.42
CA GLN A 192 4.76 -8.40 7.01
C GLN A 192 3.80 -9.46 6.52
N ASN A 193 4.18 -10.13 5.44
CA ASN A 193 3.37 -11.18 4.84
C ASN A 193 1.92 -10.71 4.64
N VAL A 194 1.75 -9.58 3.96
CA VAL A 194 0.43 -8.95 3.72
C VAL A 194 0.12 -9.01 2.24
N ARG A 195 -1.15 -9.27 1.91
CA ARG A 195 -1.65 -9.26 0.54
C ARG A 195 -2.75 -8.23 0.37
N VAL A 196 -2.64 -7.39 -0.66
CA VAL A 196 -3.62 -6.37 -1.02
C VAL A 196 -4.05 -6.58 -2.46
N ASP A 197 -5.31 -6.93 -2.70
CA ASP A 197 -5.80 -7.30 -4.03
C ASP A 197 -6.75 -6.25 -4.61
N GLY A 198 -6.47 -5.84 -5.85
CA GLY A 198 -7.41 -5.13 -6.74
C GLY A 198 -7.90 -3.79 -6.21
N LEU A 199 -7.03 -2.99 -5.59
CA LEU A 199 -7.42 -1.62 -5.22
C LEU A 199 -7.82 -0.84 -6.47
N ARG A 200 -8.86 -0.01 -6.32
CA ARG A 200 -9.39 0.84 -7.38
C ARG A 200 -9.39 2.28 -6.90
N GLY A 201 -9.01 3.21 -7.76
CA GLY A 201 -8.91 4.63 -7.46
C GLY A 201 -8.63 5.42 -8.73
N GLY A 202 -8.35 6.70 -8.55
CA GLY A 202 -8.02 7.61 -9.65
C GLY A 202 -7.55 8.97 -9.14
N SER A 203 -7.20 9.87 -10.06
CA SER A 203 -6.66 11.17 -9.68
C SER A 203 -7.71 12.13 -9.09
N ARG A 204 -8.99 11.90 -9.40
CA ARG A 204 -10.15 12.65 -8.89
C ARG A 204 -10.86 11.83 -7.81
N GLY A 205 -10.23 11.68 -6.66
CA GLY A 205 -10.78 10.90 -5.54
C GLY A 205 -9.66 10.25 -4.73
N ASN A 206 -9.95 9.07 -4.18
CA ASN A 206 -8.93 8.28 -3.49
C ASN A 206 -7.95 7.67 -4.50
N HIS A 207 -6.66 7.75 -4.16
CA HIS A 207 -5.56 7.34 -5.02
C HIS A 207 -5.36 5.82 -5.10
N SER A 208 -5.95 5.08 -4.16
CA SER A 208 -5.84 3.64 -4.07
C SER A 208 -4.40 3.14 -3.95
N ASP A 209 -3.69 3.75 -3.00
CA ASP A 209 -2.33 3.38 -2.64
C ASP A 209 -2.33 2.03 -1.91
N VAL A 210 -1.48 1.08 -2.31
CA VAL A 210 -1.26 -0.15 -1.52
C VAL A 210 -0.73 0.21 -0.13
N PHE A 211 0.20 1.17 -0.07
CA PHE A 211 0.70 1.73 1.17
C PHE A 211 0.99 3.23 1.04
N GLN A 212 0.56 4.02 2.03
CA GLN A 212 0.80 5.46 2.10
C GLN A 212 1.01 5.97 3.55
N PRO A 213 2.23 6.40 3.95
CA PRO A 213 2.47 7.03 5.25
C PRO A 213 2.09 8.53 5.23
N TRP A 214 0.85 8.83 4.82
CA TRP A 214 0.33 10.18 4.53
C TRP A 214 0.66 11.27 5.57
N GLY A 215 0.40 11.00 6.86
CA GLY A 215 0.68 11.91 7.98
C GLY A 215 1.99 11.64 8.70
N GLY A 216 2.87 10.86 8.08
CA GLY A 216 4.18 10.54 8.61
C GLY A 216 4.22 9.33 9.55
N LEU A 217 5.43 8.81 9.73
CA LEU A 217 5.80 7.68 10.59
C LEU A 217 7.22 7.90 11.12
N ARG A 218 7.50 7.48 12.36
CA ARG A 218 8.91 7.44 12.82
C ARG A 218 9.71 6.47 11.97
N GLU A 219 9.10 5.35 11.59
CA GLU A 219 9.69 4.35 10.71
C GLU A 219 8.59 3.48 10.08
N TYR A 220 8.78 3.04 8.84
CA TYR A 220 8.03 1.91 8.30
C TYR A 220 8.96 0.77 7.86
N ARG A 221 8.49 -0.45 8.06
CA ARG A 221 9.19 -1.71 7.74
C ARG A 221 8.22 -2.61 6.99
N ILE A 222 8.52 -2.91 5.73
CA ILE A 222 7.70 -3.75 4.86
C ILE A 222 8.54 -4.95 4.42
N ASP A 223 8.06 -6.17 4.66
CA ASP A 223 8.69 -7.41 4.19
C ASP A 223 7.64 -8.43 3.79
N ARG A 224 7.73 -8.98 2.58
CA ARG A 224 6.69 -9.85 2.00
C ARG A 224 5.36 -9.11 1.91
N LEU A 225 5.30 -8.16 0.98
CA LEU A 225 4.06 -7.48 0.59
C LEU A 225 3.77 -7.78 -0.88
N THR A 226 2.60 -8.33 -1.16
CA THR A 226 2.08 -8.40 -2.54
C THR A 226 0.88 -7.48 -2.65
N GLY A 227 0.93 -6.52 -3.57
CA GLY A 227 -0.12 -5.53 -3.77
C GLY A 227 -0.55 -5.44 -5.22
N SER A 228 -1.82 -5.13 -5.46
CA SER A 228 -2.31 -4.73 -6.78
C SER A 228 -3.28 -3.56 -6.71
N SER A 229 -3.15 -2.66 -7.69
CA SER A 229 -3.92 -1.42 -7.77
C SER A 229 -4.05 -0.97 -9.22
N ASN A 230 -5.18 -0.36 -9.58
CA ASN A 230 -5.31 0.26 -10.90
C ASN A 230 -4.51 1.58 -11.00
N PHE A 231 -4.29 2.27 -9.88
CA PHE A 231 -3.69 3.60 -9.87
C PHE A 231 -2.31 3.62 -9.23
N GLN A 232 -2.18 3.66 -7.90
CA GLN A 232 -0.88 3.80 -7.22
C GLN A 232 -0.50 2.57 -6.37
N GLY A 233 0.80 2.38 -6.18
CA GLY A 233 1.37 1.29 -5.40
C GLY A 233 1.85 1.75 -4.05
N LEU A 234 3.15 1.99 -3.95
CA LEU A 234 3.81 2.46 -2.74
C LEU A 234 4.02 3.97 -2.85
N HIS A 235 3.21 4.74 -2.15
CA HIS A 235 3.31 6.20 -2.10
C HIS A 235 4.06 6.56 -0.82
N VAL A 236 5.38 6.73 -0.92
CA VAL A 236 6.29 6.74 0.22
C VAL A 236 7.13 8.01 0.33
N PHE A 237 6.73 9.13 -0.25
CA PHE A 237 7.38 10.41 0.07
C PHE A 237 6.71 11.11 1.27
N GLU A 238 7.39 12.09 1.86
CA GLU A 238 6.81 12.93 2.92
C GLU A 238 5.70 13.83 2.37
N ASN A 239 4.45 13.59 2.80
CA ASN A 239 3.31 14.35 2.32
C ASN A 239 2.85 15.40 3.34
N THR A 240 2.19 14.96 4.42
CA THR A 240 1.65 15.88 5.46
C THR A 240 2.36 15.75 6.81
N GLY A 241 3.29 14.81 6.94
CA GLY A 241 4.10 14.63 8.14
C GLY A 241 5.41 13.90 7.86
N PRO A 242 6.36 13.98 8.80
CA PRO A 242 7.72 13.49 8.60
C PRO A 242 7.77 11.96 8.59
N ILE A 243 8.71 11.42 7.82
CA ILE A 243 9.06 10.02 7.79
C ILE A 243 10.49 9.89 8.32
N GLY A 244 10.72 9.15 9.41
CA GLY A 244 12.09 9.03 9.94
C GLY A 244 12.97 8.03 9.19
N ARG A 245 12.38 6.93 8.67
CA ARG A 245 13.08 5.87 7.95
C ARG A 245 12.10 4.96 7.21
N GLY A 246 12.49 4.48 6.03
CA GLY A 246 11.78 3.45 5.27
C GLY A 246 12.62 2.21 4.98
N THR A 247 12.02 1.03 5.08
CA THR A 247 12.62 -0.23 4.59
C THR A 247 11.55 -1.05 3.89
N ILE A 248 11.82 -1.45 2.65
CA ILE A 248 10.92 -2.27 1.83
C ILE A 248 11.71 -3.46 1.29
N ARG A 249 11.28 -4.66 1.67
CA ARG A 249 11.90 -5.92 1.30
C ARG A 249 10.88 -6.86 0.69
N ASN A 250 11.32 -7.71 -0.23
CA ASN A 250 10.51 -8.82 -0.77
C ASN A 250 9.08 -8.37 -1.10
N THR A 251 8.95 -7.34 -1.94
CA THR A 251 7.67 -6.70 -2.22
C THR A 251 7.41 -6.70 -3.71
N ASN A 252 6.20 -7.06 -4.14
CA ASN A 252 5.81 -6.96 -5.54
C ASN A 252 4.46 -6.26 -5.70
N ILE A 253 4.45 -5.23 -6.56
CA ILE A 253 3.26 -4.44 -6.88
C ILE A 253 2.86 -4.67 -8.32
N VAL A 254 1.58 -4.93 -8.56
CA VAL A 254 1.02 -5.17 -9.89
C VAL A 254 0.01 -4.08 -10.24
N GLY A 255 0.26 -3.38 -11.33
CA GLY A 255 -0.70 -2.48 -11.95
C GLY A 255 -1.80 -3.24 -12.67
N THR A 256 -3.06 -2.86 -12.43
CA THR A 256 -4.23 -3.43 -13.12
C THR A 256 -4.89 -2.37 -14.02
N ASN A 257 -5.74 -2.81 -14.94
CA ASN A 257 -6.61 -1.93 -15.73
C ASN A 257 -8.05 -1.91 -15.20
N ASP A 258 -8.21 -2.23 -13.91
CA ASP A 258 -9.53 -2.33 -13.27
C ASP A 258 -10.06 -0.94 -12.95
N GLY A 259 -10.62 -0.27 -13.97
CA GLY A 259 -11.18 1.07 -13.89
C GLY A 259 -10.37 2.10 -14.67
N THR A 260 -11.02 3.23 -15.00
CA THR A 260 -10.42 4.30 -15.77
C THR A 260 -9.36 5.05 -14.96
N VAL A 261 -8.14 5.11 -15.47
CA VAL A 261 -7.05 5.89 -14.89
C VAL A 261 -6.78 7.07 -15.80
N ASP A 262 -7.15 8.26 -15.36
CA ASP A 262 -7.10 9.49 -16.14
C ASP A 262 -5.66 10.06 -16.23
N LYS A 263 -4.90 10.05 -15.12
CA LYS A 263 -3.48 10.45 -15.07
C LYS A 263 -2.72 9.70 -13.98
N GLY A 264 -1.39 9.78 -14.02
CA GLY A 264 -0.49 9.24 -12.99
C GLY A 264 -0.32 7.71 -13.04
N GLY A 265 -0.15 7.12 -11.86
CA GLY A 265 0.00 5.69 -11.65
C GLY A 265 1.46 5.27 -11.49
N TYR A 266 2.03 5.73 -10.37
CA TYR A 266 3.34 5.34 -9.91
C TYR A 266 3.15 4.22 -8.89
N TYR A 267 3.76 3.07 -9.17
CA TYR A 267 3.68 1.89 -8.32
C TYR A 267 4.82 1.85 -7.28
N LEU A 268 5.85 2.67 -7.49
CA LEU A 268 6.68 3.24 -6.44
C LEU A 268 6.72 4.76 -6.65
N TRP A 269 6.36 5.52 -5.64
CA TRP A 269 6.39 6.98 -5.64
C TRP A 269 7.14 7.48 -4.41
N THR A 270 8.35 7.99 -4.63
CA THR A 270 9.24 8.67 -3.67
C THR A 270 9.47 10.12 -4.16
N ASP A 271 10.05 11.02 -3.38
CA ASP A 271 10.39 12.37 -3.85
C ASP A 271 11.88 12.48 -4.20
N CYS A 272 12.20 13.55 -4.92
CA CYS A 272 13.57 13.94 -5.19
C CYS A 272 14.17 14.60 -3.95
N ASN A 273 15.18 13.97 -3.35
CA ASN A 273 15.75 14.37 -2.07
C ASN A 273 14.74 14.14 -0.94
N ASP A 274 14.26 12.90 -0.80
CA ASP A 274 13.54 12.53 0.42
C ASP A 274 14.41 12.89 1.64
N ASP A 275 13.81 13.52 2.65
CA ASP A 275 14.48 13.95 3.88
C ASP A 275 14.82 12.77 4.82
N TYR A 276 14.68 11.53 4.34
CA TYR A 276 14.82 10.32 5.14
C TYR A 276 15.40 9.13 4.36
N PRO A 277 16.12 8.21 5.02
CA PRO A 277 16.70 7.06 4.35
C PRO A 277 15.64 6.00 3.98
N LEU A 278 15.59 5.63 2.71
CA LEU A 278 14.78 4.56 2.14
C LEU A 278 15.66 3.41 1.63
N ALA A 279 15.47 2.22 2.20
CA ALA A 279 16.13 0.99 1.74
C ALA A 279 15.18 0.08 0.95
N LEU A 280 15.58 -0.31 -0.26
CA LEU A 280 14.83 -1.17 -1.18
C LEU A 280 15.61 -2.47 -1.45
N ASP A 281 15.01 -3.62 -1.18
CA ASP A 281 15.62 -4.92 -1.44
C ASP A 281 14.60 -5.93 -1.98
N GLY A 282 14.83 -6.50 -3.16
CA GLY A 282 13.87 -7.43 -3.76
C GLY A 282 12.48 -6.78 -4.01
N VAL A 283 12.45 -5.53 -4.46
CA VAL A 283 11.22 -4.82 -4.82
C VAL A 283 10.93 -4.96 -6.31
N TYR A 284 9.71 -5.33 -6.65
CA TYR A 284 9.26 -5.55 -8.03
C TYR A 284 8.03 -4.71 -8.33
N VAL A 285 7.98 -4.16 -9.53
CA VAL A 285 6.81 -3.45 -10.08
C VAL A 285 6.50 -4.04 -11.43
N ASN A 286 5.30 -4.60 -11.58
CA ASN A 286 4.71 -4.92 -12.87
C ASN A 286 3.77 -3.77 -13.26
N PRO A 287 4.15 -2.90 -14.21
CA PRO A 287 3.30 -1.80 -14.66
C PRO A 287 1.92 -2.27 -15.13
N ARG A 288 0.95 -1.36 -15.13
CA ARG A 288 -0.29 -1.58 -15.88
C ARG A 288 0.01 -1.79 -17.38
N PRO A 289 -0.79 -2.60 -18.10
CA PRO A 289 -0.63 -2.78 -19.53
C PRO A 289 -0.56 -1.45 -20.27
N GLY A 290 0.39 -1.33 -21.20
CA GLY A 290 0.62 -0.12 -22.00
C GLY A 290 1.42 0.99 -21.30
N ARG A 291 1.77 0.87 -20.02
CA ARG A 291 2.63 1.84 -19.32
C ARG A 291 4.09 1.37 -19.27
N PRO A 292 5.06 2.17 -19.74
CA PRO A 292 6.48 1.83 -19.60
C PRO A 292 6.93 1.75 -18.14
N PHE A 293 7.84 0.83 -17.82
CA PHE A 293 8.38 0.67 -16.47
C PHE A 293 9.05 1.94 -15.93
N GLY A 294 9.87 2.62 -16.74
CA GLY A 294 10.54 3.86 -16.33
C GLY A 294 9.60 5.05 -16.04
N GLN A 295 8.33 4.97 -16.47
CA GLN A 295 7.27 5.91 -16.12
C GLN A 295 6.38 5.41 -14.97
N SER A 296 6.52 4.15 -14.57
CA SER A 296 5.73 3.51 -13.51
C SER A 296 6.35 3.65 -12.13
N VAL A 297 7.53 4.25 -12.05
CA VAL A 297 8.19 4.65 -10.82
C VAL A 297 8.40 6.17 -10.82
N TRP A 298 8.41 6.78 -9.64
CA TRP A 298 8.69 8.20 -9.47
C TRP A 298 9.72 8.40 -8.34
N PRO A 299 10.75 9.26 -8.51
CA PRO A 299 11.08 10.04 -9.71
C PRO A 299 11.30 9.18 -10.96
N SER A 300 10.68 9.57 -12.08
CA SER A 300 10.67 8.78 -13.32
C SER A 300 11.91 9.04 -14.18
N VAL A 301 12.09 8.30 -15.27
CA VAL A 301 13.19 8.53 -16.24
C VAL A 301 13.18 9.92 -16.88
N THR A 302 12.04 10.61 -16.85
CA THR A 302 11.90 11.98 -17.39
C THR A 302 11.99 13.05 -16.30
N HIS A 303 12.26 12.69 -15.04
CA HIS A 303 12.36 13.66 -13.95
C HIS A 303 13.62 14.54 -14.10
N LYS A 304 13.48 15.87 -14.04
CA LYS A 304 14.56 16.80 -14.43
C LYS A 304 15.79 16.75 -13.51
N GLN A 305 15.58 16.57 -12.21
CA GLN A 305 16.65 16.70 -11.21
C GLN A 305 17.28 15.33 -10.89
N CYS A 306 16.47 14.38 -10.44
CA CYS A 306 16.87 13.03 -10.04
C CYS A 306 16.15 11.94 -10.86
N ALA A 307 16.25 11.98 -12.18
CA ALA A 307 15.72 10.92 -13.03
C ALA A 307 16.14 9.52 -12.54
N ALA A 308 15.20 8.57 -12.54
CA ALA A 308 15.54 7.17 -12.42
C ALA A 308 16.47 6.76 -13.58
N LYS A 309 17.51 5.99 -13.29
CA LYS A 309 18.25 5.23 -14.30
C LYS A 309 17.63 3.85 -14.42
N VAL A 310 17.19 3.50 -15.63
CA VAL A 310 16.62 2.18 -15.94
C VAL A 310 17.54 1.43 -16.89
N ALA A 311 18.02 0.26 -16.48
CA ALA A 311 18.83 -0.63 -17.29
C ALA A 311 18.46 -2.09 -16.99
N ASN A 312 18.30 -2.93 -18.02
CA ASN A 312 17.97 -4.36 -17.88
C ASN A 312 16.75 -4.63 -16.96
N GLY A 313 15.72 -3.79 -17.06
CA GLY A 313 14.53 -3.89 -16.22
C GLY A 313 14.75 -3.51 -14.75
N VAL A 314 15.83 -2.80 -14.42
CA VAL A 314 16.13 -2.36 -13.05
C VAL A 314 16.16 -0.83 -12.99
N ALA A 315 15.37 -0.24 -12.11
CA ALA A 315 15.34 1.18 -11.81
C ALA A 315 16.15 1.51 -10.54
N THR A 316 16.96 2.58 -10.61
CA THR A 316 17.79 3.11 -9.52
C THR A 316 17.78 4.64 -9.52
N TRP A 317 18.09 5.27 -8.39
CA TRP A 317 18.09 6.74 -8.23
C TRP A 317 19.46 7.25 -7.75
N PRO A 318 20.52 7.17 -8.57
CA PRO A 318 21.88 7.47 -8.13
C PRO A 318 22.15 8.94 -7.74
N LYS A 319 21.22 9.85 -8.06
CA LYS A 319 21.29 11.26 -7.65
C LYS A 319 20.63 11.52 -6.31
N ASP A 320 19.89 10.55 -5.78
CA ASP A 320 19.24 10.65 -4.49
C ASP A 320 19.93 9.70 -3.51
N SER A 321 20.78 10.26 -2.66
CA SER A 321 21.53 9.48 -1.66
C SER A 321 20.66 8.94 -0.53
N SER A 322 19.42 9.41 -0.40
CA SER A 322 18.48 8.89 0.60
C SER A 322 17.96 7.51 0.21
N ILE A 323 17.96 7.19 -1.09
CA ILE A 323 17.47 5.91 -1.62
C ILE A 323 18.64 4.95 -1.84
N SER A 324 18.56 3.80 -1.18
CA SER A 324 19.48 2.68 -1.38
C SER A 324 18.75 1.48 -1.96
N GLY A 325 19.39 0.81 -2.93
CA GLY A 325 18.82 -0.37 -3.60
C GLY A 325 18.17 -0.07 -4.94
N SER A 326 17.19 -0.90 -5.33
CA SER A 326 16.59 -0.84 -6.67
C SER A 326 15.18 -1.40 -6.72
N VAL A 327 14.47 -1.10 -7.81
CA VAL A 327 13.20 -1.74 -8.19
C VAL A 327 13.39 -2.50 -9.49
N LYS A 328 12.87 -3.72 -9.56
CA LYS A 328 12.89 -4.56 -10.75
C LYS A 328 11.54 -4.55 -11.46
N GLN A 329 11.56 -4.59 -12.78
CA GLN A 329 10.36 -4.71 -13.60
C GLN A 329 9.78 -6.13 -13.49
N GLY A 330 8.46 -6.23 -13.52
CA GLY A 330 7.73 -7.49 -13.59
C GLY A 330 7.44 -8.10 -12.23
N ARG A 331 7.61 -9.41 -12.12
CA ARG A 331 7.33 -10.20 -10.91
C ARG A 331 8.59 -10.94 -10.46
N PRO A 332 8.69 -11.33 -9.17
CA PRO A 332 9.74 -12.24 -8.73
C PRO A 332 9.61 -13.58 -9.46
N SER A 333 10.74 -14.21 -9.78
CA SER A 333 10.77 -15.50 -10.50
C SER A 333 10.13 -16.64 -9.70
N SER A 334 10.12 -16.55 -8.37
CA SER A 334 9.45 -17.48 -7.46
C SER A 334 7.93 -17.27 -7.35
N GLY A 335 7.35 -16.31 -8.08
CA GLY A 335 5.97 -15.88 -7.92
C GLY A 335 5.81 -14.75 -6.92
N ASP A 336 4.56 -14.46 -6.54
CA ASP A 336 4.24 -13.45 -5.54
C ASP A 336 4.96 -13.74 -4.21
N PHE A 337 5.48 -12.69 -3.54
CA PHE A 337 6.05 -12.86 -2.21
C PHE A 337 4.99 -13.27 -1.17
N VAL A 338 3.74 -12.91 -1.41
CA VAL A 338 2.56 -13.35 -0.67
C VAL A 338 1.54 -13.96 -1.63
N PRO A 339 1.65 -15.27 -1.92
CA PRO A 339 0.72 -15.97 -2.81
C PRO A 339 -0.73 -15.89 -2.34
N ALA A 340 -1.67 -16.00 -3.28
CA ALA A 340 -3.10 -15.96 -2.96
C ALA A 340 -3.45 -17.10 -2.00
N GLY A 341 -4.28 -16.80 -0.99
CA GLY A 341 -4.68 -17.78 0.02
C GLY A 341 -3.61 -18.13 1.06
N SER A 342 -2.38 -17.59 0.97
CA SER A 342 -1.34 -17.83 1.98
C SER A 342 -1.54 -17.02 3.28
N VAL A 343 -2.37 -15.97 3.21
CA VAL A 343 -2.68 -15.01 4.28
C VAL A 343 -4.19 -14.81 4.38
N GLY A 344 -4.66 -14.13 5.43
CA GLY A 344 -6.08 -13.90 5.65
C GLY A 344 -6.64 -14.69 6.84
N GLN A 345 -7.91 -15.08 6.74
CA GLN A 345 -8.71 -15.76 7.78
C GLN A 345 -8.02 -16.95 8.49
N ARG A 346 -7.24 -17.76 7.77
CA ARG A 346 -6.59 -18.98 8.31
C ARG A 346 -5.08 -18.83 8.48
N TYR A 347 -4.60 -17.60 8.46
CA TYR A 347 -3.18 -17.34 8.58
C TYR A 347 -2.63 -17.84 9.92
N THR A 348 -1.48 -18.49 9.87
CA THR A 348 -0.68 -18.88 11.03
C THR A 348 0.74 -18.40 10.78
N SER A 349 1.28 -17.63 11.74
CA SER A 349 2.63 -17.10 11.65
C SER A 349 3.64 -18.24 11.49
N PRO A 350 4.62 -18.12 10.57
CA PRO A 350 5.71 -19.08 10.46
C PRO A 350 6.80 -18.86 11.53
N GLY A 351 6.55 -17.98 12.50
CA GLY A 351 7.55 -17.54 13.46
C GLY A 351 8.48 -16.49 12.88
N TYR A 352 9.54 -16.19 13.63
CA TYR A 352 10.40 -15.05 13.38
C TYR A 352 11.87 -15.44 13.56
N ARG A 353 12.73 -14.86 12.73
CA ARG A 353 14.18 -15.05 12.85
C ARG A 353 14.78 -14.36 14.08
#